data_AF-A0A378PLQ9-F1
#
_entry.id   AF-A0A378PLQ9-F1
#
_cell.length_a   1.000
_cell.length_b   1.000
_cell.length_c   1.000
_cell.angle_alpha   90.00
_cell.angle_beta   90.00
_cell.angle_gamma   90.00
#
_symmetry.space_group_name_H-M   'P 1'
#
loop_
_entity.id
_entity.type
_entity.pdbx_description
1 polymer ?
#
loop_
_entity_poly.entity_id
_entity_poly.type
_entity_poly.pdbx_seq_one_letter_code
_entity_poly.pdbx_strand_id
1 'polypeptide(L)'
;MKFITVDFEPVVAKILQKIDDGQMGVVLKRMMVRAASSIARDYRIEAIVTGEALGQVASQTLTNLRVIDKASDALILRPLITHDKQNIINMAERIGTADIAKSMPEFCGVISKNPTVKAIEHKIVDTEANFDFGILQHAIDTAVCMDIQDIANEEHDNQTVQSVDTVLADEVVINIRIPDEIEDSPLDMEADVIEMPFYRLGANFSEFDQSKTHLLYCQRGVMRVCRQWH
;
A
#
# COMPACT_ATOMS: atom_id res chain seq x y z
N MET A 1 2.81 14.80 -20.46
CA MET A 1 2.29 13.42 -20.22
C MET A 1 1.66 13.46 -18.85
N LYS A 2 0.46 12.91 -18.66
CA LYS A 2 -0.26 13.08 -17.39
C LYS A 2 0.22 12.10 -16.34
N PHE A 3 0.38 12.58 -15.11
CA PHE A 3 0.56 11.79 -13.91
C PHE A 3 -0.66 11.98 -13.02
N ILE A 4 -1.21 10.88 -12.53
CA ILE A 4 -2.44 10.87 -11.75
C ILE A 4 -2.15 10.17 -10.43
N THR A 5 -2.33 10.91 -9.34
CA THR A 5 -2.15 10.39 -7.97
C THR A 5 -3.53 10.14 -7.37
N VAL A 6 -3.73 8.94 -6.84
CA VAL A 6 -4.96 8.54 -6.15
C VAL A 6 -4.60 8.20 -4.71
N ASP A 7 -5.18 8.91 -3.75
CA ASP A 7 -4.97 8.59 -2.33
C ASP A 7 -5.73 7.31 -1.97
N PHE A 8 -4.97 6.24 -1.73
CA PHE A 8 -5.51 4.93 -1.39
C PHE A 8 -5.51 4.66 0.11
N GLU A 9 -5.03 5.57 0.95
CA GLU A 9 -4.97 5.36 2.40
C GLU A 9 -6.34 4.98 3.00
N PRO A 10 -7.45 5.69 2.71
CA PRO A 10 -8.77 5.35 3.25
C PRO A 10 -9.26 3.97 2.77
N VAL A 11 -8.93 3.61 1.53
CA VAL A 11 -9.29 2.31 0.92
C VAL A 11 -8.55 1.18 1.63
N VAL A 12 -7.23 1.35 1.83
CA VAL A 12 -6.37 0.38 2.53
C VAL A 12 -6.82 0.22 3.99
N ALA A 13 -7.07 1.34 4.69
CA ALA A 13 -7.59 1.33 6.05
C ALA A 13 -8.89 0.53 6.18
N LYS A 14 -9.81 0.69 5.21
CA LYS A 14 -11.07 -0.05 5.21
C LYS A 14 -10.87 -1.55 4.95
N ILE A 15 -9.96 -1.90 4.04
CA ILE A 15 -9.61 -3.29 3.75
C ILE A 15 -9.05 -3.96 5.02
N LEU A 16 -8.12 -3.29 5.72
CA LEU A 16 -7.53 -3.76 6.99
C LEU A 16 -8.57 -4.02 8.09
N GLN A 17 -9.69 -3.31 8.09
CA GLN A 17 -10.71 -3.45 9.14
C GLN A 17 -11.79 -4.49 8.83
N LYS A 18 -11.97 -4.86 7.56
CA LYS A 18 -13.18 -5.58 7.10
C LYS A 18 -12.90 -6.85 6.31
N ILE A 19 -11.68 -7.04 5.83
CA ILE A 19 -11.33 -8.09 4.90
C ILE A 19 -10.39 -9.07 5.59
N ASP A 20 -10.70 -10.36 5.47
CA ASP A 20 -9.86 -11.44 5.97
C ASP A 20 -8.45 -11.41 5.35
N ASP A 21 -7.43 -11.58 6.20
CA ASP A 21 -5.99 -11.52 5.88
C ASP A 21 -5.59 -12.28 4.61
N GLY A 22 -6.21 -13.44 4.38
CA GLY A 22 -5.90 -14.29 3.23
C GLY A 22 -6.37 -13.71 1.90
N GLN A 23 -7.38 -12.82 1.91
CA GLN A 23 -8.01 -12.24 0.72
C GLN A 23 -7.58 -10.79 0.45
N MET A 24 -7.04 -10.10 1.45
CA MET A 24 -6.69 -8.68 1.40
C MET A 24 -5.89 -8.29 0.16
N GLY A 25 -4.84 -9.05 -0.17
CA GLY A 25 -3.97 -8.74 -1.31
C GLY A 25 -4.70 -8.79 -2.66
N VAL A 26 -5.67 -9.70 -2.82
CA VAL A 26 -6.46 -9.81 -4.05
C VAL A 26 -7.52 -8.70 -4.11
N VAL A 27 -8.18 -8.40 -2.99
CA VAL A 27 -9.16 -7.31 -2.91
C VAL A 27 -8.50 -5.95 -3.16
N LEU A 28 -7.35 -5.67 -2.52
CA LEU A 28 -6.61 -4.43 -2.73
C LEU A 28 -6.24 -4.22 -4.20
N LYS A 29 -5.67 -5.25 -4.84
CA LYS A 29 -5.35 -5.19 -6.28
C LYS A 29 -6.59 -4.96 -7.13
N ARG A 30 -7.73 -5.58 -6.79
CA ARG A 30 -9.00 -5.36 -7.48
C ARG A 30 -9.49 -3.92 -7.33
N MET A 31 -9.35 -3.30 -6.16
CA MET A 31 -9.67 -1.88 -5.97
C MET A 31 -8.76 -0.95 -6.79
N MET A 32 -7.45 -1.23 -6.82
CA MET A 32 -6.49 -0.50 -7.67
C MET A 32 -6.84 -0.62 -9.16
N VAL A 33 -7.18 -1.82 -9.62
CA VAL A 33 -7.57 -2.09 -11.01
C VAL A 33 -8.91 -1.41 -11.35
N ARG A 34 -9.88 -1.38 -10.43
CA ARG A 34 -11.14 -0.62 -10.61
C ARG A 34 -10.88 0.87 -10.74
N ALA A 35 -10.05 1.44 -9.87
CA ALA A 35 -9.67 2.85 -9.95
C ALA A 35 -8.98 3.16 -11.28
N ALA A 36 -8.00 2.36 -11.67
CA ALA A 36 -7.32 2.49 -12.97
C ALA A 36 -8.29 2.35 -14.15
N SER A 37 -9.27 1.44 -14.09
CA SER A 37 -10.28 1.25 -15.12
C SER A 37 -11.26 2.42 -15.20
N SER A 38 -11.61 3.06 -14.08
CA SER A 38 -12.44 4.27 -14.07
C SER A 38 -11.69 5.43 -14.71
N ILE A 39 -10.46 5.68 -14.27
CA ILE A 39 -9.60 6.72 -14.84
C ILE A 39 -9.35 6.46 -16.32
N ALA A 40 -9.08 5.22 -16.72
CA ALA A 40 -8.87 4.88 -18.12
C ALA A 40 -10.09 5.26 -18.99
N ARG A 41 -11.31 5.02 -18.48
CA ARG A 41 -12.56 5.39 -19.16
C ARG A 41 -12.69 6.90 -19.32
N ASP A 42 -12.44 7.67 -18.26
CA ASP A 42 -12.59 9.13 -18.27
C ASP A 42 -11.59 9.79 -19.22
N TYR A 43 -10.39 9.21 -19.32
CA TYR A 43 -9.32 9.69 -20.19
C TYR A 43 -9.30 9.02 -21.57
N ARG A 44 -10.28 8.15 -21.87
CA ARG A 44 -10.38 7.39 -23.14
C ARG A 44 -9.12 6.56 -23.46
N ILE A 45 -8.52 5.98 -22.43
CA ILE A 45 -7.39 5.06 -22.50
C ILE A 45 -7.93 3.64 -22.72
N GLU A 46 -7.42 2.95 -23.74
CA GLU A 46 -7.92 1.63 -24.15
C GLU A 46 -7.31 0.46 -23.35
N ALA A 47 -6.13 0.66 -22.76
CA ALA A 47 -5.40 -0.38 -22.07
C ALA A 47 -4.68 0.11 -20.81
N ILE A 48 -4.61 -0.76 -19.81
CA ILE A 48 -3.85 -0.59 -18.58
C ILE A 48 -2.61 -1.48 -18.67
N VAL A 49 -1.44 -0.95 -18.37
CA VAL A 49 -0.19 -1.73 -18.34
C VAL A 49 0.21 -1.98 -16.89
N THR A 50 0.50 -3.23 -16.53
CA THR A 50 0.99 -3.58 -15.19
C THR A 50 2.34 -4.30 -15.25
N GLY A 51 3.13 -4.18 -14.17
CA GLY A 51 4.41 -4.85 -14.01
C GLY A 51 4.32 -6.27 -13.43
N GLU A 52 3.15 -6.93 -13.51
CA GLU A 52 2.96 -8.26 -12.93
C GLU A 52 3.74 -9.34 -13.71
N ALA A 53 4.33 -10.28 -12.97
CA ALA A 53 5.05 -11.43 -13.50
C ALA A 53 4.51 -12.73 -12.88
N LEU A 54 4.45 -13.84 -13.63
CA LEU A 54 3.88 -15.08 -13.09
C LEU A 54 4.78 -15.69 -12.01
N GLY A 55 4.15 -16.10 -10.90
CA GLY A 55 4.80 -16.94 -9.88
C GLY A 55 5.88 -16.25 -9.05
N GLN A 56 6.03 -14.92 -9.13
CA GLN A 56 7.01 -14.18 -8.31
C GLN A 56 6.52 -13.91 -6.89
N VAL A 57 5.22 -13.67 -6.71
CA VAL A 57 4.57 -13.57 -5.39
C VAL A 57 3.27 -14.38 -5.35
N ALA A 58 2.82 -14.76 -4.15
CA ALA A 58 1.61 -15.56 -3.96
C ALA A 58 0.35 -14.95 -4.61
N SER A 59 0.27 -13.62 -4.71
CA SER A 59 -0.84 -12.91 -5.36
C SER A 59 -0.79 -12.92 -6.90
N GLN A 60 0.25 -13.50 -7.51
CA GLN A 60 0.48 -13.53 -8.97
C GLN A 60 0.41 -14.96 -9.53
N THR A 61 -0.57 -15.75 -9.06
CA THR A 61 -0.95 -16.99 -9.72
C THR A 61 -1.93 -16.70 -10.86
N LEU A 62 -2.01 -17.58 -11.87
CA LEU A 62 -2.99 -17.46 -12.96
C LEU A 62 -4.44 -17.33 -12.44
N THR A 63 -4.76 -18.03 -11.35
CA THR A 63 -6.07 -17.94 -10.71
C THR A 63 -6.33 -16.53 -10.17
N ASN A 64 -5.37 -15.98 -9.43
CA ASN A 64 -5.51 -14.65 -8.85
C ASN A 64 -5.55 -13.57 -9.92
N LEU A 65 -4.69 -13.64 -10.94
CA LEU A 65 -4.68 -12.70 -12.06
C LEU A 65 -6.02 -12.69 -12.80
N ARG A 66 -6.60 -13.87 -13.07
CA ARG A 66 -7.94 -13.96 -13.69
C ARG A 66 -9.02 -13.32 -12.82
N VAL A 67 -8.94 -13.48 -11.50
CA VAL A 67 -9.89 -12.84 -10.57
C VAL A 67 -9.66 -11.33 -10.55
N ILE A 68 -8.42 -10.85 -10.59
CA ILE A 68 -8.09 -9.42 -10.61
C ILE A 68 -8.56 -8.76 -11.91
N ASP A 69 -8.35 -9.41 -13.06
CA ASP A 69 -8.72 -8.89 -14.38
C ASP A 69 -10.22 -8.55 -14.50
N LYS A 70 -11.07 -9.35 -13.85
CA LYS A 70 -12.52 -9.12 -13.80
C LYS A 70 -12.94 -7.83 -13.08
N ALA A 71 -12.01 -7.10 -12.51
CA ALA A 71 -12.26 -5.81 -11.86
C ALA A 71 -12.09 -4.62 -12.82
N SER A 72 -11.65 -4.85 -14.06
CA SER A 72 -11.50 -3.83 -15.10
C SER A 72 -12.24 -4.20 -16.37
N ASP A 73 -12.82 -3.20 -17.02
CA ASP A 73 -13.36 -3.34 -18.38
C ASP A 73 -12.30 -3.05 -19.47
N ALA A 74 -11.20 -2.38 -19.10
CA ALA A 74 -10.07 -2.09 -19.99
C ALA A 74 -9.12 -3.29 -20.14
N LEU A 75 -8.45 -3.39 -21.29
CA LEU A 75 -7.46 -4.43 -21.58
C LEU A 75 -6.24 -4.28 -20.66
N ILE A 76 -5.90 -5.31 -19.89
CA ILE A 76 -4.70 -5.32 -19.05
C ILE A 76 -3.53 -5.99 -19.77
N LEU A 77 -2.49 -5.21 -20.08
CA LEU A 77 -1.25 -5.66 -20.69
C LEU A 77 -0.20 -5.94 -19.62
N ARG A 78 0.49 -7.08 -19.73
CA ARG A 78 1.49 -7.54 -18.75
C ARG A 78 2.81 -7.89 -19.44
N PRO A 79 3.65 -6.89 -19.79
CA PRO A 79 4.89 -7.13 -20.52
C PRO A 79 5.88 -8.07 -19.80
N LEU A 80 5.79 -8.12 -18.47
CA LEU A 80 6.69 -8.89 -17.62
C LEU A 80 6.14 -10.29 -17.26
N ILE A 81 4.99 -10.69 -17.81
CA ILE A 81 4.25 -11.88 -17.36
C ILE A 81 5.07 -13.18 -17.40
N THR A 82 5.99 -13.31 -18.37
CA THR A 82 6.87 -14.47 -18.56
C THR A 82 8.31 -14.25 -18.08
N HIS A 83 8.63 -13.09 -17.51
CA HIS A 83 9.99 -12.78 -17.08
C HIS A 83 10.24 -13.28 -15.66
N ASP A 84 11.40 -13.87 -15.42
CA ASP A 84 11.88 -14.15 -14.07
C ASP A 84 12.43 -12.88 -13.39
N LYS A 85 12.61 -12.97 -12.07
CA LYS A 85 13.03 -11.83 -11.23
C LYS A 85 14.38 -11.26 -11.67
N GLN A 86 15.35 -12.10 -12.04
CA GLN A 86 16.69 -11.62 -12.40
C GLN A 86 16.63 -10.84 -13.71
N ASN A 87 15.85 -11.31 -14.69
CA ASN A 87 15.65 -10.59 -15.94
C ASN A 87 15.00 -9.22 -15.73
N ILE A 88 14.04 -9.10 -14.81
CA ILE A 88 13.43 -7.79 -14.46
C ILE A 88 14.47 -6.87 -13.80
N ILE A 89 15.28 -7.39 -12.86
CA ILE A 89 16.34 -6.61 -12.19
C ILE A 89 17.37 -6.10 -13.22
N ASN A 90 17.88 -6.99 -14.07
CA ASN A 90 18.85 -6.61 -15.11
C ASN A 90 18.27 -5.54 -16.06
N MET A 91 16.98 -5.64 -16.38
CA MET A 91 16.29 -4.65 -17.20
C MET A 91 16.19 -3.31 -16.47
N ALA A 92 15.83 -3.30 -15.18
CA ALA A 92 15.75 -2.11 -14.35
C ALA A 92 17.12 -1.42 -14.20
N GLU A 93 18.20 -2.19 -14.04
CA GLU A 93 19.57 -1.65 -14.00
C GLU A 93 19.94 -1.01 -15.34
N ARG A 94 19.64 -1.69 -16.46
CA ARG A 94 19.93 -1.18 -17.81
C ARG A 94 19.19 0.11 -18.14
N ILE A 95 17.96 0.29 -17.64
CA ILE A 95 17.17 1.52 -17.87
C ILE A 95 17.33 2.55 -16.74
N GLY A 96 18.18 2.28 -15.73
CA GLY A 96 18.48 3.20 -14.64
C GLY A 96 17.39 3.37 -13.58
N THR A 97 16.44 2.43 -13.46
CA THR A 97 15.35 2.48 -12.47
C THR A 97 15.58 1.62 -11.24
N ALA A 98 16.65 0.80 -11.23
CA ALA A 98 16.90 -0.15 -10.15
C ALA A 98 17.07 0.51 -8.78
N ASP A 99 17.78 1.63 -8.69
CA ASP A 99 18.05 2.27 -7.40
C ASP A 99 16.82 2.97 -6.82
N ILE A 100 15.98 3.55 -7.69
CA ILE A 100 14.67 4.08 -7.30
C ILE A 100 13.79 2.94 -6.78
N ALA A 101 13.71 1.83 -7.52
CA ALA A 101 12.88 0.69 -7.13
C ALA A 101 13.30 0.08 -5.78
N LYS A 102 14.62 0.00 -5.48
CA LYS A 102 15.13 -0.48 -4.19
C LYS A 102 14.72 0.40 -3.00
N SER A 103 14.48 1.68 -3.23
CA SER A 103 14.11 2.65 -2.19
C SER A 103 12.62 2.65 -1.86
N MET A 104 11.78 2.02 -2.71
CA MET A 104 10.32 2.01 -2.53
C MET A 104 9.90 0.99 -1.47
N PRO A 105 9.12 1.38 -0.46
CA PRO A 105 8.58 0.44 0.52
C PRO A 105 7.54 -0.49 -0.12
N GLU A 106 7.64 -1.80 0.16
CA GLU A 106 6.67 -2.80 -0.33
C GLU A 106 5.42 -2.85 0.56
N PHE A 107 4.43 -2.00 0.29
CA PHE A 107 3.18 -1.96 1.08
C PHE A 107 2.37 -3.27 0.99
N CYS A 108 2.27 -3.88 -0.20
CA CYS A 108 1.46 -5.09 -0.40
C CYS A 108 2.00 -6.33 0.35
N GLY A 109 3.30 -6.37 0.63
CA GLY A 109 3.91 -7.47 1.39
C GLY A 109 3.63 -7.39 2.89
N VAL A 110 3.40 -6.18 3.42
CA VAL A 110 3.13 -5.91 4.84
C VAL A 110 1.69 -6.24 5.23
N ILE A 111 0.76 -6.23 4.27
CA ILE A 111 -0.69 -6.22 4.55
C ILE A 111 -1.33 -7.62 4.64
N SER A 112 -0.70 -8.70 4.15
CA SER A 112 -1.35 -10.02 4.09
C SER A 112 -0.53 -11.11 4.79
N LYS A 113 -1.03 -11.60 5.93
CA LYS A 113 -0.57 -12.87 6.53
C LYS A 113 -1.16 -14.02 5.71
N ASN A 114 -0.32 -14.96 5.27
CA ASN A 114 -0.71 -16.13 4.46
C ASN A 114 -1.56 -15.81 3.21
N PRO A 115 -1.04 -15.00 2.26
CA PRO A 115 -1.77 -14.59 1.08
C PRO A 115 -2.26 -15.80 0.28
N THR A 116 -3.55 -15.80 -0.06
CA THR A 116 -4.18 -16.91 -0.77
C THR A 116 -3.60 -17.06 -2.18
N VAL A 117 -2.98 -18.21 -2.47
CA VAL A 117 -2.46 -18.57 -3.80
C VAL A 117 -3.54 -18.94 -4.81
N LYS A 118 -4.75 -19.25 -4.34
CA LYS A 118 -5.90 -19.63 -5.17
C LYS A 118 -7.17 -18.94 -4.70
N ALA A 119 -7.35 -17.69 -5.11
CA ALA A 119 -8.56 -16.94 -4.79
C ALA A 119 -9.79 -17.64 -5.37
N ILE A 120 -10.80 -17.81 -4.52
CA ILE A 120 -12.08 -18.35 -4.94
C ILE A 120 -12.95 -17.16 -5.29
N GLU A 121 -13.28 -17.02 -6.58
CA GLU A 121 -13.94 -15.83 -7.12
C GLU A 121 -15.20 -15.44 -6.36
N HIS A 122 -16.11 -16.38 -6.09
CA HIS A 122 -17.36 -16.06 -5.36
C HIS A 122 -17.06 -15.48 -3.97
N LYS A 123 -16.08 -16.02 -3.23
CA LYS A 123 -15.70 -15.48 -1.93
C LYS A 123 -15.19 -14.06 -2.02
N ILE A 124 -14.38 -13.74 -3.05
CA ILE A 124 -13.89 -12.37 -3.25
C ILE A 124 -15.05 -11.43 -3.56
N VAL A 125 -16.00 -11.83 -4.41
CA VAL A 125 -17.17 -11.03 -4.74
C VAL A 125 -18.08 -10.83 -3.52
N ASP A 126 -18.31 -11.87 -2.72
CA ASP A 126 -19.11 -11.80 -1.49
C ASP A 126 -18.46 -10.88 -0.45
N THR A 127 -17.14 -10.97 -0.31
CA THR A 127 -16.34 -10.09 0.55
C THR A 127 -16.42 -8.63 0.06
N GLU A 128 -16.30 -8.40 -1.25
CA GLU A 128 -16.45 -7.07 -1.86
C GLU A 128 -17.86 -6.49 -1.73
N ALA A 129 -18.91 -7.32 -1.69
CA ALA A 129 -20.28 -6.83 -1.51
C ALA A 129 -20.48 -6.10 -0.17
N ASN A 130 -19.63 -6.38 0.82
CA ASN A 130 -19.62 -5.70 2.11
C ASN A 130 -18.66 -4.50 2.16
N PHE A 131 -17.93 -4.24 1.07
CA PHE A 131 -17.03 -3.11 0.94
C PHE A 131 -17.79 -1.85 0.54
N ASP A 132 -17.51 -0.74 1.21
CA ASP A 132 -18.09 0.55 0.86
C ASP A 132 -17.36 1.16 -0.34
N PHE A 133 -17.91 0.95 -1.53
CA PHE A 133 -17.39 1.49 -2.78
C PHE A 133 -17.44 3.03 -2.84
N GLY A 134 -18.19 3.70 -1.97
CA GLY A 134 -18.18 5.17 -1.87
C GLY A 134 -16.79 5.71 -1.51
N ILE A 135 -16.02 4.98 -0.69
CA ILE A 135 -14.64 5.35 -0.33
C ILE A 135 -13.73 5.30 -1.56
N LEU A 136 -13.87 4.25 -2.37
CA LEU A 136 -13.10 4.11 -3.61
C LEU A 136 -13.47 5.21 -4.61
N GLN A 137 -14.77 5.48 -4.78
CA GLN A 137 -15.22 6.52 -5.68
C GLN A 137 -14.71 7.90 -5.25
N HIS A 138 -14.78 8.20 -3.96
CA HIS A 138 -14.24 9.44 -3.43
C HIS A 138 -12.75 9.60 -3.73
N ALA A 139 -11.94 8.56 -3.53
CA ALA A 139 -10.52 8.58 -3.85
C ALA A 139 -10.25 8.83 -5.34
N ILE A 140 -11.07 8.26 -6.23
CA ILE A 140 -10.97 8.51 -7.68
C ILE A 140 -11.35 9.96 -8.01
N ASP A 141 -12.43 10.46 -7.41
CA ASP A 141 -12.97 11.80 -7.68
C ASP A 141 -12.01 12.91 -7.21
N THR A 142 -11.25 12.66 -6.13
CA THR A 142 -10.24 13.58 -5.58
C THR A 142 -8.84 13.37 -6.17
N ALA A 143 -8.70 12.49 -7.16
CA ALA A 143 -7.41 12.20 -7.78
C ALA A 143 -6.77 13.47 -8.37
N VAL A 144 -5.49 13.67 -8.06
CA VAL A 144 -4.73 14.83 -8.53
C VAL A 144 -4.11 14.49 -9.88
N CYS A 145 -4.39 15.31 -10.89
CA CYS A 145 -3.80 15.17 -12.22
C CYS A 145 -2.85 16.33 -12.51
N MET A 146 -1.60 16.00 -12.83
CA MET A 146 -0.52 16.93 -13.11
C MET A 146 0.21 16.52 -14.40
N ASP A 147 0.83 17.47 -15.11
CA ASP A 147 1.75 17.08 -16.19
C ASP A 147 3.07 16.61 -15.56
N ILE A 148 3.69 15.59 -16.14
CA ILE A 148 4.97 15.06 -15.67
C ILE A 148 6.07 16.13 -15.64
N GLN A 149 5.98 17.16 -16.48
CA GLN A 149 6.93 18.27 -16.46
C GLN A 149 6.85 19.10 -15.18
N ASP A 150 5.69 19.12 -14.52
CA ASP A 150 5.44 19.91 -13.31
C ASP A 150 5.85 19.15 -12.05
N ILE A 151 5.88 17.81 -12.08
CA ILE A 151 6.30 16.96 -10.95
C ILE A 151 7.74 17.25 -10.53
N ALA A 152 8.64 17.44 -11.51
CA ALA A 152 10.04 17.69 -11.23
C ALA A 152 10.30 19.04 -10.52
N ASN A 153 9.30 19.94 -10.56
CA ASN A 153 9.38 21.27 -9.95
C ASN A 153 8.73 21.33 -8.57
N GLU A 154 8.04 20.27 -8.12
CA GLU A 154 7.60 20.18 -6.73
C GLU A 154 8.81 19.86 -5.85
N GLU A 155 9.08 20.75 -4.89
CA GLU A 155 10.03 20.47 -3.81
C GLU A 155 9.48 19.30 -3.00
N HIS A 156 9.94 18.09 -3.29
CA HIS A 156 9.77 16.97 -2.38
C HIS A 156 10.57 17.29 -1.12
N ASP A 157 9.84 17.57 -0.04
CA ASP A 157 10.40 17.63 1.30
C ASP A 157 10.90 16.21 1.65
N ASN A 158 12.13 15.92 1.22
CA ASN A 158 12.85 14.68 1.51
C ASN A 158 13.26 14.72 2.98
N GLN A 159 12.28 14.70 3.88
CA GLN A 159 12.55 14.52 5.30
C GLN A 159 13.17 13.14 5.45
N THR A 160 14.48 13.18 5.68
CA THR A 160 15.28 11.98 5.83
C THR A 160 14.96 11.41 7.19
N VAL A 161 14.18 10.34 7.21
CA VAL A 161 13.71 9.85 8.48
C VAL A 161 14.78 9.03 9.21
N GLN A 162 15.00 9.36 10.48
CA GLN A 162 16.01 8.74 11.33
C GLN A 162 15.45 7.47 12.01
N SER A 163 16.24 6.38 12.03
CA SER A 163 15.98 5.20 12.86
C SER A 163 16.67 5.37 14.21
N VAL A 164 16.00 4.99 15.30
CA VAL A 164 16.54 5.05 16.65
C VAL A 164 16.50 3.65 17.25
N ASP A 165 17.62 3.19 17.79
CA ASP A 165 17.76 1.85 18.38
C ASP A 165 17.52 1.80 19.90
N THR A 166 17.30 2.96 20.52
CA THR A 166 17.10 3.13 21.97
C THR A 166 16.00 4.14 22.25
N VAL A 167 15.06 3.79 23.12
CA VAL A 167 14.00 4.68 23.60
C VAL A 167 14.50 5.45 24.83
N LEU A 168 14.40 6.77 24.83
CA LEU A 168 14.71 7.62 25.99
C LEU A 168 13.50 7.72 26.94
N ALA A 169 13.74 8.09 28.21
CA ALA A 169 12.71 8.10 29.25
C ALA A 169 11.51 9.04 28.98
N ASP A 170 11.70 10.04 28.11
CA ASP A 170 10.70 11.06 27.79
C ASP A 170 9.97 10.78 26.45
N GLU A 171 10.29 9.65 25.81
CA GLU A 171 9.76 9.24 24.52
C GLU A 171 8.60 8.25 24.67
N VAL A 172 7.56 8.42 23.86
CA VAL A 172 6.39 7.53 23.83
C VAL A 172 6.45 6.67 22.59
N VAL A 173 6.30 5.37 22.73
CA VAL A 173 6.30 4.43 21.60
C VAL A 173 4.88 4.19 21.14
N ILE A 174 4.57 4.54 19.89
CA ILE A 174 3.31 4.23 19.23
C ILE A 174 3.50 2.94 18.44
N ASN A 175 2.91 1.86 18.92
CA ASN A 175 2.87 0.58 18.23
C ASN A 175 1.84 0.65 17.09
N ILE A 176 2.33 0.83 15.85
CA ILE A 176 1.51 1.01 14.65
C ILE A 176 1.15 -0.29 13.93
N ARG A 177 1.45 -1.43 14.56
CA ARG A 177 1.10 -2.76 14.06
C ARG A 177 -0.41 -2.99 14.09
N ILE A 178 -0.86 -3.91 13.26
CA ILE A 178 -2.27 -4.35 13.28
C ILE A 178 -2.55 -5.19 14.55
N PRO A 179 -3.79 -5.21 15.07
CA PRO A 179 -4.11 -5.90 16.33
C PRO A 179 -3.63 -7.36 16.38
N ASP A 180 -3.81 -8.11 15.31
CA ASP A 180 -3.38 -9.51 15.20
C ASP A 180 -1.85 -9.68 15.32
N GLU A 181 -1.05 -8.70 14.89
CA GLU A 181 0.41 -8.73 15.09
C GLU A 181 0.82 -8.39 16.53
N ILE A 182 0.02 -7.56 17.22
CA ILE A 182 0.23 -7.22 18.62
C ILE A 182 -0.10 -8.43 19.49
N GLU A 183 -1.22 -9.12 19.21
CA GLU A 183 -1.60 -10.35 19.90
C GLU A 183 -0.59 -11.48 19.69
N ASP A 184 -0.15 -11.71 18.45
CA ASP A 184 0.83 -12.76 18.12
C ASP A 184 2.23 -12.50 18.71
N SER A 185 2.64 -11.23 18.79
CA SER A 185 3.95 -10.84 19.29
C SER A 185 3.84 -9.54 20.10
N PRO A 186 3.44 -9.61 21.38
CA PRO A 186 3.33 -8.44 22.24
C PRO A 186 4.65 -7.68 22.32
N LEU A 187 4.57 -6.35 22.32
CA LEU A 187 5.75 -5.51 22.50
C LEU A 187 6.03 -5.39 24.00
N ASP A 188 7.11 -6.00 24.46
CA ASP A 188 7.53 -5.93 25.87
C ASP A 188 8.72 -4.95 25.98
N MET A 189 8.46 -3.76 26.54
CA MET A 189 9.48 -2.73 26.77
C MET A 189 9.12 -1.84 27.96
N GLU A 190 10.14 -1.30 28.63
CA GLU A 190 10.01 -0.44 29.82
C GLU A 190 9.61 1.02 29.51
N ALA A 191 8.98 1.27 28.35
CA ALA A 191 8.56 2.60 27.90
C ALA A 191 7.04 2.71 27.83
N ASP A 192 6.51 3.94 27.81
CA ASP A 192 5.09 4.18 27.57
C ASP A 192 4.74 3.76 26.14
N VAL A 193 3.95 2.68 25.99
CA VAL A 193 3.49 2.16 24.70
C VAL A 193 2.02 2.50 24.47
N ILE A 194 1.73 3.14 23.34
CA ILE A 194 0.37 3.35 22.84
C ILE A 194 0.12 2.41 21.67
N GLU A 195 -0.91 1.57 21.77
CA GLU A 195 -1.35 0.72 20.66
C GLU A 195 -2.23 1.52 19.71
N MET A 196 -1.70 1.84 18.53
CA MET A 196 -2.44 2.59 17.53
C MET A 196 -2.05 2.16 16.13
N PRO A 197 -2.78 1.19 15.53
CA PRO A 197 -2.51 0.74 14.17
C PRO A 197 -2.39 1.91 13.19
N PHE A 198 -1.45 1.81 12.24
CA PHE A 198 -1.08 2.90 11.33
C PHE A 198 -2.27 3.64 10.71
N TYR A 199 -3.31 2.91 10.29
CA TYR A 199 -4.51 3.46 9.65
C TYR A 199 -5.41 4.31 10.58
N ARG A 200 -5.18 4.30 11.90
CA ARG A 200 -5.84 5.21 12.86
C ARG A 200 -4.98 6.42 13.21
N LEU A 201 -3.68 6.35 12.91
CA LEU A 201 -2.71 7.34 13.35
C LEU A 201 -3.09 8.75 12.85
N GLY A 202 -3.41 8.90 11.57
CA GLY A 202 -3.74 10.21 10.98
C GLY A 202 -4.95 10.88 11.64
N ALA A 203 -5.99 10.12 11.98
CA ALA A 203 -7.22 10.66 12.57
C ALA A 203 -7.09 10.97 14.08
N ASN A 204 -6.19 10.28 14.78
CA ASN A 204 -6.06 10.35 16.24
C ASN A 204 -4.78 11.05 16.70
N PHE A 205 -3.90 11.48 15.78
CA PHE A 205 -2.62 12.10 16.13
C PHE A 205 -2.78 13.36 16.98
N SER A 206 -3.84 14.14 16.76
CA SER A 206 -4.15 15.35 17.54
C SER A 206 -4.47 15.07 19.01
N GLU A 207 -4.79 13.83 19.36
CA GLU A 207 -5.09 13.42 20.74
C GLU A 207 -3.82 13.15 21.55
N PHE A 208 -2.65 13.06 20.90
CA PHE A 208 -1.37 12.83 21.55
C PHE A 208 -0.75 14.09 22.14
N ASP A 209 0.04 13.89 23.19
CA ASP A 209 0.79 14.95 23.87
C ASP A 209 1.91 15.48 22.97
N GLN A 210 1.63 16.58 22.27
CA GLN A 210 2.55 17.22 21.33
C GLN A 210 3.85 17.74 21.98
N SER A 211 3.96 17.75 23.32
CA SER A 211 5.19 18.10 24.02
C SER A 211 6.20 16.94 24.10
N LYS A 212 5.76 15.70 23.85
CA LYS A 212 6.59 14.49 23.87
C LYS A 212 7.04 14.08 22.47
N THR A 213 8.17 13.40 22.41
CA THR A 213 8.64 12.78 21.17
C THR A 213 7.98 11.40 21.02
N HIS A 214 7.33 11.18 19.88
CA HIS A 214 6.65 9.92 19.58
C HIS A 214 7.48 9.08 18.60
N LEU A 215 7.76 7.83 18.98
CA LEU A 215 8.47 6.85 18.16
C LEU A 215 7.47 5.85 17.59
N LEU A 216 7.44 5.66 16.28
CA LEU A 216 6.57 4.66 15.65
C LEU A 216 7.26 3.29 15.62
N TYR A 217 6.57 2.26 16.11
CA TYR A 217 7.09 0.89 16.13
C TYR A 217 6.34 -0.03 15.15
N CYS A 218 7.10 -0.74 14.31
CA CYS A 218 6.63 -1.80 13.41
C CYS A 218 7.66 -2.94 13.36
N GLN A 219 7.18 -4.20 13.38
CA GLN A 219 8.03 -5.40 13.44
C GLN A 219 8.91 -5.59 12.18
N ARG A 220 8.52 -5.01 11.05
CA ARG A 220 9.26 -5.14 9.78
C ARG A 220 10.26 -4.01 9.52
N GLY A 221 10.46 -3.10 10.48
CA GLY A 221 11.41 -1.99 10.33
C GLY A 221 11.07 -1.00 9.21
N VAL A 222 9.82 -1.01 8.74
CA VAL A 222 9.36 -0.10 7.69
C VAL A 222 8.59 1.03 8.36
N MET A 223 9.25 2.18 8.44
CA MET A 223 8.75 3.50 8.82
C MET A 223 8.93 3.88 10.30
N ARG A 224 9.95 4.66 10.72
CA ARG A 224 10.41 6.02 10.34
C ARG A 224 9.76 7.11 11.25
N VAL A 225 10.57 7.68 12.16
CA VAL A 225 10.28 8.79 13.11
C VAL A 225 9.40 9.89 12.51
N CYS A 226 8.32 10.23 13.21
CA CYS A 226 7.47 11.37 12.89
C CYS A 226 7.97 12.59 13.68
N ARG A 227 8.74 13.48 13.04
CA ARG A 227 8.97 14.83 13.57
C ARG A 227 8.24 15.83 12.69
N GLN A 228 7.10 16.30 13.20
CA GLN A 228 6.29 17.43 12.71
C GLN A 228 5.59 17.23 11.36
N TRP A 229 4.27 17.01 11.43
CA TRP A 229 3.35 17.47 10.40
C TRP A 229 3.04 18.95 10.64
N HIS A 230 3.23 19.80 9.63
CA HIS A 230 2.67 21.16 9.59
C HIS A 230 1.34 21.13 8.86
#